data_AF-A0A090X7K7-F1
#
_entry.id   AF-A0A090X7K7-F1
#
_cell.length_a   1.000
_cell.length_b   1.000
_cell.length_c   1.000
_cell.angle_alpha   90.00
_cell.angle_beta   90.00
_cell.angle_gamma   90.00
#
_symmetry.space_group_name_H-M   'P 1'
#
loop_
_entity.id
_entity.type
_entity.pdbx_description
1 polymer ?
#
loop_
_entity_poly.entity_id
_entity_poly.type
_entity_poly.pdbx_seq_one_letter_code
_entity_poly.pdbx_strand_id
1 'polypeptide(L)'
;AIVSDGATTNRSMWKHFGVSGSLTGTRNSFTHPLDEKRSVYVFSDAPHLIKCVRNRLHAQKILSTPKGLVLWSHFDTLYVEDEKNPAYLKVCPKLTYAHINPSNTLKMRVKLATQLFSRSVADG
;
A
#
# COMPACT_ATOMS: atom_id res chain seq x y z
N ALA A 1 -21.44 -5.07 3.51
CA ALA A 1 -20.02 -5.46 3.45
C ALA A 1 -19.33 -4.94 4.70
N ILE A 2 -18.23 -5.56 5.12
CA ILE A 2 -17.39 -5.13 6.24
C ILE A 2 -16.01 -4.75 5.70
N VAL A 3 -15.42 -3.71 6.28
CA VAL A 3 -14.06 -3.27 5.99
C VAL A 3 -13.27 -3.31 7.29
N SER A 4 -12.13 -4.00 7.30
CA SER A 4 -11.26 -4.04 8.47
C SER A 4 -9.79 -3.85 8.09
N ASP A 5 -8.99 -3.44 9.06
CA ASP A 5 -7.55 -3.35 8.88
C ASP A 5 -6.90 -4.74 8.76
N GLY A 6 -5.57 -4.73 8.56
CA GLY A 6 -4.78 -5.95 8.43
C GLY A 6 -4.27 -6.56 9.74
N ALA A 7 -4.81 -6.17 10.91
CA ALA A 7 -4.39 -6.68 12.20
C ALA A 7 -4.59 -8.21 12.30
N THR A 8 -3.77 -8.87 13.13
CA THR A 8 -3.78 -10.33 13.28
C THR A 8 -5.13 -10.86 13.76
N THR A 9 -5.80 -10.13 14.65
CA THR A 9 -7.16 -10.42 15.15
C THR A 9 -8.19 -10.38 14.03
N ASN A 10 -8.18 -9.33 13.21
CA ASN A 10 -9.08 -9.20 12.06
C ASN A 10 -8.84 -10.30 11.01
N ARG A 11 -7.58 -10.64 10.73
CA ARG A 11 -7.25 -11.77 9.85
C ARG A 11 -7.68 -13.11 10.43
N SER A 12 -7.61 -13.28 11.75
CA SER A 12 -8.14 -14.47 12.43
C SER A 12 -9.66 -14.55 12.26
N MET A 13 -10.37 -13.45 12.47
CA MET A 13 -11.82 -13.37 12.24
C MET A 13 -12.20 -13.75 10.81
N TRP A 14 -11.46 -13.27 9.80
CA TRP A 14 -11.70 -13.65 8.41
C TRP A 14 -11.59 -15.16 8.19
N LYS A 15 -10.57 -15.81 8.76
CA LYS A 15 -10.41 -17.27 8.69
C LYS A 15 -11.59 -18.01 9.30
N HIS A 16 -12.11 -17.55 10.44
CA HIS A 16 -13.28 -18.16 11.10
C HIS A 16 -14.54 -18.06 10.23
N PHE A 17 -14.69 -16.98 9.46
CA PHE A 17 -15.78 -16.82 8.48
C PHE A 17 -15.52 -17.53 7.14
N GLY A 18 -14.44 -18.30 7.01
CA GLY A 18 -14.06 -18.96 5.76
C GLY A 18 -13.61 -18.00 4.65
N VAL A 19 -13.27 -16.76 5.00
CA VAL A 19 -12.77 -15.75 4.07
C VAL A 19 -11.28 -15.99 3.82
N SER A 20 -10.92 -16.13 2.56
CA SER A 20 -9.56 -16.45 2.10
C SER A 20 -9.15 -15.53 0.96
N GLY A 21 -7.96 -14.95 1.08
CA GLY A 21 -7.29 -14.18 0.03
C GLY A 21 -6.33 -15.00 -0.83
N SER A 22 -6.51 -16.33 -0.91
CA SER A 22 -5.66 -17.18 -1.75
C SER A 22 -5.80 -16.84 -3.23
N LEU A 23 -4.68 -16.80 -3.96
CA LEU A 23 -4.63 -16.54 -5.40
C LEU A 23 -5.37 -17.59 -6.24
N THR A 24 -5.46 -18.83 -5.74
CA THR A 24 -6.08 -19.96 -6.45
C THR A 24 -7.51 -20.26 -6.01
N GLY A 25 -8.04 -19.53 -5.02
CA GLY A 25 -9.32 -19.83 -4.40
C GLY A 25 -9.76 -18.70 -3.49
N THR A 26 -9.94 -17.52 -4.06
CA THR A 26 -10.37 -16.33 -3.30
C THR A 26 -11.83 -16.49 -2.89
N ARG A 27 -12.09 -16.40 -1.59
CA ARG A 27 -13.44 -16.34 -1.01
C ARG A 27 -13.51 -15.08 -0.16
N ASN A 28 -14.25 -14.09 -0.62
CA ASN A 28 -14.33 -12.77 0.02
C ASN A 28 -15.67 -12.50 0.70
N SER A 29 -16.53 -13.51 0.85
CA SER A 29 -17.85 -13.36 1.44
C SER A 29 -18.29 -14.57 2.26
N PHE A 30 -19.18 -14.32 3.20
CA PHE A 30 -19.89 -15.33 3.99
C PHE A 30 -21.39 -15.01 4.04
N THR A 31 -22.23 -15.99 4.38
CA THR A 31 -23.69 -15.83 4.47
C THR A 31 -24.06 -15.02 5.71
N HIS A 32 -25.04 -14.11 5.58
CA HIS A 32 -25.51 -13.31 6.70
C HIS A 32 -26.11 -14.21 7.78
N PRO A 33 -25.77 -14.03 9.07
CA PRO A 33 -26.14 -14.96 10.14
C PRO A 33 -27.65 -15.06 10.40
N LEU A 34 -28.43 -14.08 9.93
CA LEU A 34 -29.89 -14.03 10.08
C LEU A 34 -30.65 -14.11 8.74
N ASP A 35 -29.94 -14.18 7.60
CA ASP A 35 -30.57 -14.17 6.29
C ASP A 35 -29.73 -14.96 5.27
N GLU A 36 -30.20 -16.17 4.95
CA GLU A 36 -29.51 -17.09 4.04
C GLU A 36 -29.42 -16.56 2.60
N LYS A 37 -30.28 -15.61 2.21
CA LYS A 37 -30.28 -15.02 0.87
C LYS A 37 -29.30 -13.87 0.74
N ARG A 38 -28.64 -13.44 1.82
CA ARG A 38 -27.72 -12.30 1.83
C ARG A 38 -26.29 -12.74 2.08
N SER A 39 -25.38 -12.20 1.28
CA SER A 39 -23.94 -12.35 1.48
C SER A 39 -23.32 -11.09 2.08
N VAL A 40 -22.44 -11.28 3.05
CA VAL A 40 -21.61 -10.24 3.65
C VAL A 40 -20.22 -10.33 3.04
N TYR A 41 -19.86 -9.34 2.22
CA TYR A 41 -18.53 -9.21 1.64
C TYR A 41 -17.55 -8.58 2.63
N VAL A 42 -16.30 -9.03 2.58
CA VAL A 42 -15.21 -8.59 3.45
C VAL A 42 -14.12 -7.95 2.60
N PHE A 43 -13.70 -6.74 2.99
CA PHE A 43 -12.64 -6.00 2.33
C PHE A 43 -11.56 -5.58 3.32
N SER A 44 -10.32 -5.51 2.83
CA SER A 44 -9.25 -4.85 3.58
C SER A 44 -9.32 -3.34 3.36
N ASP A 45 -8.91 -2.58 4.36
CA ASP A 45 -8.67 -1.15 4.22
C ASP A 45 -7.55 -0.88 3.19
N ALA A 46 -7.93 -0.39 2.01
CA ALA A 46 -7.03 -0.12 0.90
C ALA A 46 -5.95 0.94 1.20
N PRO A 47 -6.28 2.10 1.79
CA PRO A 47 -5.29 3.04 2.34
C PRO A 47 -4.19 2.37 3.19
N HIS A 48 -4.59 1.46 4.06
CA HIS A 48 -3.65 0.72 4.91
C HIS A 48 -2.77 -0.25 4.12
N LEU A 49 -3.31 -0.91 3.09
CA LEU A 49 -2.53 -1.79 2.23
C LEU A 49 -1.43 -1.03 1.47
N ILE A 50 -1.74 0.14 0.91
CA ILE A 50 -0.76 0.97 0.19
C ILE A 50 0.40 1.35 1.11
N LYS A 51 0.06 1.78 2.34
CA LYS A 51 1.05 2.06 3.38
C LYS A 51 1.90 0.84 3.71
N CYS A 52 1.30 -0.34 3.85
CA CYS A 52 2.02 -1.58 4.13
C CYS A 52 3.01 -1.94 2.99
N VAL A 53 2.60 -1.79 1.73
CA VAL A 53 3.47 -2.01 0.56
C VAL A 53 4.67 -1.05 0.61
N ARG A 54 4.42 0.26 0.83
CA ARG A 54 5.49 1.25 0.98
C ARG A 54 6.44 0.89 2.12
N ASN A 55 5.90 0.58 3.30
CA ASN A 55 6.71 0.28 4.49
C ASN A 55 7.58 -0.97 4.26
N ARG A 56 7.01 -2.01 3.63
CA ARG A 56 7.74 -3.23 3.27
C ARG A 56 8.87 -2.94 2.29
N LEU A 57 8.58 -2.19 1.23
CA LEU A 57 9.57 -1.82 0.22
C LEU A 57 10.67 -0.93 0.83
N HIS A 58 10.33 0.06 1.65
CA HIS A 58 11.30 0.92 2.33
C HIS A 58 12.21 0.11 3.28
N ALA A 59 11.67 -0.88 4.00
CA ALA A 59 12.42 -1.68 4.97
C ALA A 59 13.34 -2.72 4.31
N GLN A 60 12.88 -3.36 3.23
CA GLN A 60 13.64 -4.43 2.56
C GLN A 60 14.42 -3.94 1.34
N LYS A 61 14.19 -2.69 0.92
CA LYS A 61 14.78 -2.02 -0.25
C LYS A 61 14.50 -2.67 -1.61
N ILE A 62 13.88 -3.84 -1.62
CA ILE A 62 13.57 -4.62 -2.82
C ILE A 62 12.17 -5.20 -2.70
N LEU A 63 11.41 -5.17 -3.81
CA LEU A 63 10.15 -5.87 -3.97
C LEU A 63 10.15 -6.61 -5.31
N SER A 64 9.92 -7.92 -5.27
CA SER A 64 9.77 -8.72 -6.48
C SER A 64 8.34 -8.68 -6.98
N THR A 65 8.18 -8.45 -8.28
CA THR A 65 6.89 -8.47 -8.98
C THR A 65 6.99 -9.37 -10.20
N PRO A 66 5.85 -9.85 -10.77
CA PRO A 66 5.88 -10.62 -12.01
C PRO A 66 6.51 -9.89 -13.20
N LYS A 67 6.61 -8.55 -13.15
CA LYS A 67 7.22 -7.72 -14.20
C LYS A 67 8.69 -7.38 -13.94
N GLY A 68 9.25 -7.80 -12.80
CA GLY A 68 10.62 -7.50 -12.41
C GLY A 68 10.76 -6.96 -10.99
N LEU A 69 11.97 -6.51 -10.68
CA LEU A 69 12.34 -6.02 -9.36
C LEU A 69 12.08 -4.51 -9.25
N VAL A 70 11.46 -4.10 -8.14
CA VAL A 70 11.33 -2.71 -7.74
C VAL A 70 12.36 -2.45 -6.64
N LEU A 71 13.28 -1.53 -6.89
CA LEU A 71 14.34 -1.14 -5.95
C LEU A 71 13.98 0.20 -5.31
N TRP A 72 14.18 0.33 -4.00
CA TRP A 72 13.96 1.59 -3.30
C TRP A 72 14.91 2.70 -3.79
N SER A 73 16.10 2.30 -4.24
CA SER A 73 17.11 3.21 -4.81
C SER A 73 16.59 4.02 -5.99
N HIS A 74 15.61 3.53 -6.75
CA HIS A 74 15.00 4.31 -7.82
C HIS A 74 14.34 5.59 -7.29
N PHE A 75 13.68 5.52 -6.12
CA PHE A 75 13.07 6.69 -5.49
C PHE A 75 14.12 7.61 -4.87
N ASP A 76 15.19 7.06 -4.29
CA ASP A 76 16.32 7.85 -3.77
C ASP A 76 16.98 8.66 -4.89
N THR A 77 17.31 8.01 -6.01
CA THR A 77 17.91 8.64 -7.19
C THR A 77 16.99 9.70 -7.78
N LEU A 78 15.71 9.38 -8.00
CA LEU A 78 14.74 10.34 -8.52
C LEU A 78 14.66 11.60 -7.64
N TYR A 79 14.58 11.44 -6.33
CA TYR A 79 14.55 12.57 -5.41
C TYR A 79 15.83 13.42 -5.49
N VAL A 80 17.01 12.78 -5.52
CA VAL A 80 18.30 13.50 -5.59
C VAL A 80 18.44 14.26 -6.91
N GLU A 81 18.03 13.67 -8.03
CA GLU A 81 18.11 14.32 -9.33
C GLU A 81 17.08 15.44 -9.47
N ASP A 82 15.84 15.24 -9.01
CA ASP A 82 14.79 16.26 -9.07
C ASP A 82 15.06 17.44 -8.13
N GLU A 83 15.73 17.21 -6.98
CA GLU A 83 16.16 18.29 -6.07
C GLU A 83 17.20 19.24 -6.70
N LYS A 84 17.94 18.82 -7.73
CA LYS A 84 18.88 19.70 -8.44
C LYS A 84 18.17 20.79 -9.24
N ASN A 85 16.92 20.55 -9.62
CA ASN A 85 16.12 21.52 -10.37
C ASN A 85 15.59 22.61 -9.44
N PRO A 86 15.53 23.88 -9.90
CA PRO A 86 14.79 24.92 -9.22
C PRO A 86 13.35 24.48 -8.91
N ALA A 87 12.78 24.92 -7.79
CA ALA A 87 11.49 24.43 -7.30
C ALA A 87 10.35 24.49 -8.33
N TYR A 88 10.37 25.46 -9.24
CA TYR A 88 9.36 25.64 -10.30
C TYR A 88 9.56 24.74 -11.54
N LEU A 89 10.68 24.01 -11.63
CA LEU A 89 11.02 23.07 -12.71
C LEU A 89 11.09 21.62 -12.25
N LYS A 90 10.76 21.34 -10.98
CA LYS A 90 10.72 19.97 -10.45
C LYS A 90 9.64 19.16 -11.16
N VAL A 91 10.01 17.96 -11.61
CA VAL A 91 9.09 17.00 -12.23
C VAL A 91 8.19 16.38 -11.16
N CYS A 92 8.75 16.15 -9.96
CA CYS A 92 8.07 15.56 -8.82
C CYS A 92 7.98 16.54 -7.63
N PRO A 93 7.31 17.71 -7.75
CA PRO A 93 7.35 18.76 -6.73
C PRO A 93 6.73 18.37 -5.37
N LYS A 94 5.95 17.28 -5.33
CA LYS A 94 5.36 16.72 -4.11
C LYS A 94 6.26 15.70 -3.42
N LEU A 95 7.27 15.18 -4.11
CA LEU A 95 8.24 14.26 -3.55
C LEU A 95 9.19 15.06 -2.66
N THR A 96 9.35 14.61 -1.43
CA THR A 96 10.16 15.31 -0.43
C THR A 96 10.97 14.30 0.37
N TYR A 97 11.95 14.77 1.13
CA TYR A 97 12.74 13.92 2.02
C TYR A 97 11.89 13.01 2.93
N ALA A 98 10.73 13.50 3.40
CA ALA A 98 9.81 12.72 4.23
C ALA A 98 9.20 11.49 3.55
N HIS A 99 9.15 11.47 2.22
CA HIS A 99 8.73 10.32 1.42
C HIS A 99 9.82 9.25 1.35
N ILE A 100 11.07 9.70 1.21
CA ILE A 100 12.26 8.87 1.03
C ILE A 100 12.74 8.28 2.36
N ASN A 101 12.78 9.10 3.41
CA ASN A 101 13.25 8.75 4.75
C ASN A 101 12.16 9.01 5.81
N PRO A 102 11.06 8.23 5.80
CA PRO A 102 9.97 8.41 6.74
C PRO A 102 10.36 7.95 8.15
N SER A 103 10.22 8.84 9.14
CA SER A 103 10.26 8.47 10.57
C SER A 103 9.07 7.57 10.96
N ASN A 104 9.07 7.01 12.17
CA ASN A 104 8.03 6.08 12.60
C ASN A 104 6.60 6.67 12.56
N THR A 105 6.45 7.96 12.87
CA THR A 105 5.15 8.65 12.75
C THR A 105 4.77 8.89 11.29
N LEU A 106 5.74 9.20 10.42
CA LEU A 106 5.54 9.40 8.99
C LEU A 106 5.26 8.09 8.24
N LYS A 107 5.72 6.95 8.75
CA LYS A 107 5.37 5.62 8.25
C LYS A 107 3.86 5.35 8.33
N MET A 108 3.14 6.02 9.23
CA MET A 108 1.69 5.89 9.39
C MET A 108 0.88 6.81 8.48
N ARG A 109 1.48 7.86 7.92
CA ARG A 109 0.79 8.81 7.03
C ARG A 109 0.58 8.21 5.66
N VAL A 110 -0.66 7.80 5.38
CA VAL A 110 -1.09 7.26 4.08
C VAL A 110 -0.78 8.23 2.94
N LYS A 111 -0.99 9.54 3.17
CA LYS A 111 -0.72 10.60 2.16
C LYS A 111 0.67 10.47 1.54
N LEU A 112 1.71 10.24 2.35
CA LEU A 112 3.09 10.11 1.86
C LEU A 112 3.25 8.84 1.02
N ALA A 113 2.64 7.72 1.44
CA ALA A 113 2.68 6.48 0.66
C ALA A 113 1.96 6.63 -0.69
N THR A 114 0.80 7.28 -0.72
CA THR A 114 0.04 7.51 -1.97
C THR A 114 0.72 8.49 -2.91
N GLN A 115 1.38 9.52 -2.38
CA GLN A 115 2.14 10.48 -3.19
C GLN A 115 3.40 9.84 -3.79
N LEU A 116 4.07 8.96 -3.03
CA LEU A 116 5.21 8.18 -3.53
C LEU A 116 4.81 7.27 -4.71
N PHE A 117 3.66 6.60 -4.63
CA PHE A 117 3.15 5.75 -5.71
C PHE A 117 2.20 6.50 -6.67
N SER A 118 2.46 7.78 -6.90
CA SER A 118 1.66 8.60 -7.81
C SER A 118 2.16 8.51 -9.24
N ARG A 119 1.30 8.89 -10.19
CA ARG A 119 1.65 8.92 -11.61
C ARG A 119 2.82 9.87 -11.91
N SER A 120 2.87 11.04 -11.27
CA SER A 120 3.99 11.98 -11.48
C SER A 120 5.34 11.38 -11.09
N VAL A 121 5.39 10.54 -10.06
CA VAL A 121 6.62 9.84 -9.63
C VAL A 121 6.98 8.70 -10.56
N ALA A 122 6.00 8.11 -11.27
CA ALA A 122 6.26 7.09 -12.28
C ALA A 122 6.72 7.68 -13.62
N ASP A 123 6.30 8.90 -13.94
CA ASP A 123 6.63 9.60 -15.19
C ASP A 123 7.90 10.48 -15.09
N GLY A 124 8.41 10.72 -13.88
CA GLY A 124 9.64 11.49 -13.62
C GLY A 124 10.88 10.62 -13.49
#